data_AF-A0A4Q6EZG6-F1
#
_entry.id   AF-A0A4Q6EZG6-F1
#
_cell.length_a   1.000
_cell.length_b   1.000
_cell.length_c   1.000
_cell.angle_alpha   90.00
_cell.angle_beta   90.00
_cell.angle_gamma   90.00
#
_symmetry.space_group_name_H-M   'P 1'
#
loop_
_entity.id
_entity.type
_entity.pdbx_description
1 polymer ?
#
loop_
_entity_poly.entity_id
_entity_poly.type
_entity_poly.pdbx_seq_one_letter_code
_entity_poly.pdbx_strand_id
1 'polypeptide(L)'
;MATISEPVRHRVEGKSYPEAKSPLKLQKKDWIEIAKRVWKEIDDDDIGMVAAATAYYALFAIFPLLIATVSLYGYFSDPVELESQINAISRVIPSDAAKVISDQLHAIVSNPNAALGFGAVVSIAIALWTASSGTKSIMKALNIVYDEPEKRGFIKLNLYSLGLTLGAVVAIMLAVGVIVVLPIVMDFIG
;
A
#
# COMPACT_ATOMS: atom_id res chain seq x y z
N MET A 1 38.42 12.83 17.98
CA MET A 1 37.32 12.52 18.92
C MET A 1 36.56 11.35 18.31
N ALA A 2 36.87 10.14 18.76
CA ALA A 2 36.23 8.87 18.36
C ALA A 2 34.75 8.88 18.80
N THR A 3 33.81 8.28 18.06
CA THR A 3 33.59 6.82 18.10
C THR A 3 32.97 6.34 16.79
N ILE A 4 33.65 5.40 16.12
CA ILE A 4 33.04 4.55 15.09
C ILE A 4 32.17 3.56 15.87
N SER A 5 30.85 3.70 15.77
CA SER A 5 29.90 2.73 16.33
C SER A 5 30.16 1.38 15.67
N GLU A 6 30.62 0.41 16.45
CA GLU A 6 30.72 -0.97 15.98
C GLU A 6 29.35 -1.42 15.44
N PRO A 7 29.31 -2.11 14.28
CA PRO A 7 28.08 -2.78 13.88
C PRO A 7 27.77 -3.82 14.96
N VAL A 8 26.60 -3.69 15.59
CA VAL A 8 26.06 -4.68 16.51
C VAL A 8 25.83 -5.95 15.70
N ARG A 9 26.87 -6.77 15.57
CA ARG A 9 26.72 -8.14 15.08
C ARG A 9 25.93 -8.84 16.16
N HIS A 10 24.65 -9.13 15.90
CA HIS A 10 23.91 -10.12 16.66
C HIS A 10 24.72 -11.42 16.61
N ARG A 11 25.51 -11.61 17.66
CA ARG A 11 26.32 -12.81 17.87
C ARG A 11 25.31 -13.90 18.14
N VAL A 12 24.89 -14.60 17.09
CA VAL A 12 24.13 -15.84 17.21
C VAL A 12 24.95 -16.74 18.14
N GLU A 13 24.50 -16.86 19.39
CA GLU A 13 25.23 -17.54 20.44
C GLU A 13 25.49 -18.99 20.02
N GLY A 14 26.78 -19.33 19.88
CA GLY A 14 27.28 -20.69 20.04
C GLY A 14 27.02 -21.72 18.93
N LYS A 15 26.34 -21.40 17.83
CA LYS A 15 26.17 -22.34 16.70
C LYS A 15 26.84 -21.86 15.42
N SER A 16 28.00 -22.45 15.11
CA SER A 16 28.64 -22.33 13.80
C SER A 16 27.81 -23.14 12.80
N TYR A 17 27.07 -22.44 11.94
CA TYR A 17 26.36 -23.07 10.84
C TYR A 17 27.34 -23.30 9.69
N PRO A 18 27.37 -24.50 9.07
CA PRO A 18 28.17 -24.72 7.89
C PRO A 18 27.81 -23.66 6.85
N GLU A 19 28.79 -22.96 6.28
CA GLU A 19 28.54 -22.00 5.20
C GLU A 19 27.77 -22.70 4.07
N ALA A 20 26.50 -22.35 3.92
CA ALA A 20 25.65 -22.94 2.89
C ALA A 20 26.07 -22.39 1.52
N LYS A 21 26.94 -23.14 0.82
CA LYS A 21 27.47 -22.74 -0.50
C LYS A 21 26.42 -22.64 -1.61
N SER A 22 25.23 -23.24 -1.43
CA SER A 22 24.14 -23.20 -2.41
C SER A 22 22.78 -23.53 -1.77
N PRO A 23 21.71 -22.78 -2.11
CA PRO A 23 20.35 -23.07 -1.64
C PRO A 23 19.80 -24.41 -2.16
N LEU A 24 20.35 -24.90 -3.29
CA LEU A 24 19.93 -26.14 -3.93
C LEU A 24 20.45 -27.40 -3.22
N LYS A 25 21.39 -27.26 -2.27
CA LYS A 25 21.98 -28.38 -1.51
C LYS A 25 21.39 -28.55 -0.12
N LEU A 26 20.37 -27.76 0.23
CA LEU A 26 19.72 -27.79 1.53
C LEU A 26 18.83 -29.03 1.65
N GLN A 27 19.00 -29.77 2.75
CA GLN A 27 18.10 -30.86 3.11
C GLN A 27 16.82 -30.30 3.76
N LYS A 28 15.77 -31.12 3.85
CA LYS A 28 14.51 -30.74 4.51
C LYS A 28 14.71 -30.23 5.95
N LYS A 29 15.70 -30.76 6.68
CA LYS A 29 16.03 -30.32 8.04
C LYS A 29 16.57 -28.89 8.08
N ASP A 30 17.40 -28.52 7.10
CA ASP A 30 17.96 -27.17 6.99
C ASP A 30 16.86 -26.14 6.71
N TRP A 31 15.89 -26.48 5.84
CA TRP A 31 14.72 -25.63 5.58
C TRP A 31 13.86 -25.41 6.83
N ILE A 32 13.64 -26.44 7.64
CA ILE A 32 12.92 -26.31 8.92
C ILE A 32 13.68 -25.40 9.87
N GLU A 33 15.01 -25.51 9.91
CA GLU A 33 15.84 -24.65 10.76
C GLU A 33 15.82 -23.19 10.29
N ILE A 34 15.91 -22.95 8.98
CA ILE A 34 15.75 -21.61 8.39
C ILE A 34 14.39 -21.03 8.76
N ALA A 35 13.31 -21.80 8.59
CA ALA A 35 11.96 -21.34 8.93
C ALA A 35 11.83 -20.96 10.42
N LYS A 36 12.41 -21.76 11.33
CA LYS A 36 12.42 -21.45 12.77
C LYS A 36 13.19 -20.17 13.08
N ARG A 37 14.32 -19.93 12.40
CA ARG A 37 15.08 -18.69 12.58
C ARG A 37 14.33 -17.48 12.05
N VAL A 38 13.75 -17.57 10.86
CA VAL A 38 12.91 -16.51 10.29
C VAL A 38 11.75 -16.18 11.24
N TRP A 39 11.09 -17.20 11.81
CA TRP A 39 10.01 -16.98 12.76
C TRP A 39 10.47 -16.31 14.05
N LYS A 40 11.65 -16.68 14.55
CA LYS A 40 12.28 -16.03 15.70
C LYS A 40 12.63 -14.57 15.40
N GLU A 41 13.22 -14.30 14.24
CA GLU A 41 13.60 -12.93 13.84
C GLU A 41 12.37 -12.04 13.67
N ILE A 42 11.29 -12.55 13.08
CA ILE A 42 10.01 -11.81 12.97
C ILE A 42 9.49 -11.32 14.33
N ASP A 43 9.67 -12.14 15.36
CA ASP A 43 9.27 -11.83 16.75
C ASP A 43 10.28 -10.89 17.42
N ASP A 44 11.59 -11.20 17.33
CA ASP A 44 12.68 -10.41 17.92
C ASP A 44 12.73 -8.96 17.35
N ASP A 45 12.39 -8.78 16.07
CA ASP A 45 12.38 -7.49 15.36
C ASP A 45 11.04 -6.73 15.43
N ASP A 46 10.03 -7.26 16.14
CA ASP A 46 8.68 -6.69 16.21
C ASP A 46 8.07 -6.41 14.82
N ILE A 47 8.38 -7.24 13.81
CA ILE A 47 7.89 -7.06 12.43
C ILE A 47 6.36 -7.05 12.39
N GLY A 48 5.72 -7.79 13.31
CA GLY A 48 4.27 -7.77 13.49
C GLY A 48 3.71 -6.37 13.75
N MET A 49 4.39 -5.54 14.55
CA MET A 49 3.97 -4.16 14.82
C MET A 49 4.05 -3.29 13.56
N VAL A 50 5.11 -3.45 12.77
CA VAL A 50 5.28 -2.71 11.51
C VAL A 50 4.28 -3.17 10.45
N ALA A 51 3.99 -4.47 10.39
CA ALA A 51 2.94 -5.03 9.53
C ALA A 51 1.55 -4.48 9.90
N ALA A 52 1.22 -4.46 11.19
CA ALA A 52 -0.04 -3.90 11.69
C ALA A 52 -0.17 -2.40 11.35
N ALA A 53 0.89 -1.61 11.54
CA ALA A 53 0.91 -0.21 11.15
C ALA A 53 0.70 -0.02 9.64
N THR A 54 1.36 -0.84 8.82
CA THR A 54 1.20 -0.81 7.35
C THR A 54 -0.23 -1.13 6.94
N ALA A 55 -0.84 -2.17 7.53
CA ALA A 55 -2.22 -2.56 7.28
C ALA A 55 -3.21 -1.47 7.71
N TYR A 56 -2.97 -0.83 8.85
CA TYR A 56 -3.78 0.29 9.34
C TYR A 56 -3.74 1.48 8.38
N TYR A 57 -2.57 1.87 7.88
CA TYR A 57 -2.46 2.92 6.86
C TYR A 57 -3.19 2.55 5.56
N ALA A 58 -3.10 1.28 5.12
CA ALA A 58 -3.84 0.82 3.95
C ALA A 58 -5.36 0.93 4.16
N LEU A 59 -5.88 0.52 5.33
CA LEU A 59 -7.29 0.64 5.67
C LEU A 59 -7.77 2.09 5.71
N PHE A 60 -6.98 2.99 6.31
CA PHE A 60 -7.29 4.42 6.35
C PHE A 60 -7.28 5.09 4.97
N ALA A 61 -6.53 4.55 4.01
CA ALA A 61 -6.48 5.07 2.65
C ALA A 61 -7.73 4.74 1.82
N ILE A 62 -8.55 3.75 2.22
CA ILE A 62 -9.71 3.30 1.46
C ILE A 62 -10.76 4.41 1.33
N PHE A 63 -11.13 5.09 2.43
CA PHE A 63 -12.19 6.11 2.37
C PHE A 63 -11.80 7.32 1.51
N PRO A 64 -10.63 7.95 1.70
CA PRO A 64 -10.18 9.03 0.82
C PRO A 64 -10.08 8.60 -0.65
N LEU A 65 -9.64 7.37 -0.91
CA LEU A 65 -9.55 6.82 -2.27
C LEU A 65 -10.94 6.65 -2.90
N LEU A 66 -11.92 6.14 -2.14
CA LEU A 66 -13.31 6.01 -2.60
C LEU A 66 -13.88 7.39 -2.95
N ILE A 67 -13.72 8.37 -2.07
CA ILE A 67 -14.19 9.75 -2.31
C ILE A 67 -13.55 10.33 -3.56
N ALA A 68 -12.23 10.19 -3.72
CA ALA A 68 -11.51 10.70 -4.89
C ALA A 68 -11.99 10.01 -6.19
N THR A 69 -12.16 8.69 -6.16
CA THR A 69 -12.61 7.90 -7.32
C THR A 69 -14.02 8.30 -7.73
N VAL A 70 -14.93 8.39 -6.77
CA VAL A 70 -16.33 8.78 -7.00
C VAL A 70 -16.43 10.23 -7.48
N SER A 71 -15.67 11.14 -6.88
CA SER A 71 -15.64 12.56 -7.31
C SER A 71 -15.11 12.70 -8.73
N LEU A 72 -14.07 11.94 -9.08
CA LEU A 72 -13.51 11.92 -10.43
C LEU A 72 -14.49 11.30 -11.44
N TYR A 73 -15.18 10.23 -11.06
CA TYR A 73 -16.17 9.59 -11.91
C TYR A 73 -17.39 10.50 -12.15
N GLY A 74 -17.93 11.11 -11.08
CA GLY A 74 -19.05 12.06 -11.17
C GLY A 74 -18.70 13.34 -11.95
N TYR A 75 -17.41 13.62 -12.20
CA TYR A 75 -16.99 14.70 -13.09
C TYR A 75 -17.15 14.34 -14.57
N PHE A 76 -16.93 13.07 -14.96
CA PHE A 76 -16.98 12.62 -16.34
C PHE A 76 -18.29 11.93 -16.74
N SER A 77 -19.08 11.44 -15.78
CA SER A 77 -20.27 10.61 -16.03
C SER A 77 -21.58 11.26 -15.55
N ASP A 78 -22.67 10.91 -16.23
CA ASP A 78 -24.03 11.33 -15.84
C ASP A 78 -24.41 10.67 -14.50
N PRO A 79 -24.93 11.43 -13.50
CA PRO A 79 -25.34 10.90 -12.20
C PRO A 79 -26.25 9.66 -12.28
N VAL A 80 -27.06 9.54 -13.34
CA VAL A 80 -28.00 8.41 -13.53
C VAL A 80 -27.26 7.10 -13.83
N GLU A 81 -26.18 7.14 -14.62
CA GLU A 81 -25.37 5.94 -14.90
C GLU A 81 -24.64 5.44 -13.66
N LEU A 82 -24.18 6.37 -12.82
CA LEU A 82 -23.44 6.07 -11.60
C LEU A 82 -24.31 5.34 -10.56
N GLU A 83 -25.55 5.76 -10.36
CA GLU A 83 -26.49 5.10 -9.44
C GLU A 83 -26.80 3.65 -9.88
N SER A 84 -26.91 3.43 -11.20
CA SER A 84 -27.15 2.10 -11.77
C SER A 84 -25.99 1.12 -11.52
N GLN A 85 -24.75 1.59 -11.62
CA GLN A 85 -23.55 0.76 -11.40
C GLN A 85 -23.37 0.39 -9.92
N ILE A 86 -23.69 1.30 -9.01
CA ILE A 86 -23.62 1.02 -7.57
C ILE A 86 -24.69 0.04 -7.15
N ASN A 87 -25.89 0.16 -7.71
CA ASN A 87 -26.95 -0.82 -7.50
C ASN A 87 -26.60 -2.22 -8.02
N ALA A 88 -25.67 -2.34 -8.97
CA ALA A 88 -25.12 -3.62 -9.39
C ALA A 88 -24.09 -4.15 -8.38
N ILE A 89 -23.20 -3.29 -7.86
CA ILE A 89 -22.18 -3.65 -6.88
C ILE A 89 -22.81 -4.01 -5.52
N SER A 90 -23.85 -3.30 -5.09
CA SER A 90 -24.54 -3.51 -3.81
C SER A 90 -25.22 -4.87 -3.69
N ARG A 91 -25.41 -5.59 -4.80
CA ARG A 91 -25.91 -6.98 -4.81
C ARG A 91 -24.85 -8.01 -4.41
N VAL A 92 -23.57 -7.62 -4.44
CA VAL A 92 -22.42 -8.52 -4.24
C VAL A 92 -21.68 -8.23 -2.93
N ILE A 93 -21.83 -7.01 -2.38
CA ILE A 93 -21.21 -6.60 -1.11
C ILE A 93 -22.23 -6.54 0.04
N PRO A 94 -21.79 -6.63 1.30
CA PRO A 94 -22.67 -6.48 2.46
C PRO A 94 -23.40 -5.13 2.47
N SER A 95 -24.64 -5.13 2.98
CA SER A 95 -25.51 -3.94 3.01
C SER A 95 -24.87 -2.72 3.67
N ASP A 96 -24.08 -2.94 4.72
CA ASP A 96 -23.42 -1.86 5.46
C ASP A 96 -22.34 -1.18 4.62
N ALA A 97 -21.57 -1.96 3.86
CA ALA A 97 -20.56 -1.42 2.96
C ALA A 97 -21.20 -0.67 1.77
N ALA A 98 -22.30 -1.23 1.22
CA ALA A 98 -23.07 -0.57 0.17
C ALA A 98 -23.65 0.77 0.64
N LYS A 99 -24.15 0.83 1.87
CA LYS A 99 -24.68 2.05 2.48
C LYS A 99 -23.62 3.14 2.59
N VAL A 100 -22.42 2.80 3.08
CA VAL A 100 -21.30 3.75 3.17
C VAL A 100 -20.96 4.36 1.80
N ILE A 101 -20.89 3.53 0.76
CA ILE A 101 -20.60 3.99 -0.60
C ILE A 101 -21.72 4.90 -1.11
N SER A 102 -22.98 4.49 -0.94
CA SER A 102 -24.16 5.27 -1.36
C SER A 102 -24.24 6.63 -0.65
N ASP A 103 -24.02 6.67 0.66
CA ASP A 103 -24.04 7.91 1.44
C ASP A 103 -22.95 8.89 0.95
N GLN A 104 -21.76 8.38 0.64
CA GLN A 104 -20.68 9.19 0.07
C GLN A 104 -21.03 9.72 -1.32
N LEU A 105 -21.72 8.93 -2.14
CA LEU A 105 -22.17 9.40 -3.45
C LEU A 105 -23.23 10.47 -3.37
N HIS A 106 -24.25 10.24 -2.56
CA HIS A 106 -25.30 11.24 -2.37
C HIS A 106 -24.70 12.55 -1.86
N ALA A 107 -23.70 12.51 -0.97
CA ALA A 107 -22.99 13.69 -0.52
C ALA A 107 -22.26 14.45 -1.65
N ILE A 108 -21.71 13.74 -2.63
CA ILE A 108 -20.99 14.32 -3.77
C ILE A 108 -21.98 14.86 -4.83
N VAL A 109 -23.00 14.09 -5.19
CA VAL A 109 -24.00 14.45 -6.22
C VAL A 109 -24.89 15.60 -5.76
N SER A 110 -25.27 15.64 -4.47
CA SER A 110 -26.10 16.72 -3.92
C SER A 110 -25.34 18.04 -3.72
N ASN A 111 -24.00 18.03 -3.82
CA ASN A 111 -23.16 19.22 -3.70
C ASN A 111 -22.07 19.27 -4.80
N PRO A 112 -22.44 19.56 -6.06
CA PRO A 112 -21.50 19.57 -7.18
C PRO A 112 -20.34 20.58 -7.01
N ASN A 113 -20.60 21.70 -6.32
CA ASN A 113 -19.59 22.72 -6.04
C ASN A 113 -18.56 22.28 -4.97
N ALA A 114 -18.90 21.33 -4.09
CA ALA A 114 -17.95 20.72 -3.16
C ALA A 114 -17.05 19.69 -3.86
N ALA A 115 -17.58 19.03 -4.90
CA ALA A 115 -16.86 18.07 -5.74
C ALA A 115 -15.81 18.73 -6.66
N LEU A 116 -16.00 19.99 -7.06
CA LEU A 116 -15.20 20.65 -8.10
C LEU A 116 -13.96 21.43 -7.63
N GLY A 117 -13.68 21.53 -6.33
CA GLY A 117 -12.57 22.37 -5.89
C GLY A 117 -11.87 21.90 -4.63
N PHE A 118 -12.41 22.27 -3.47
CA PHE A 118 -11.68 22.12 -2.21
C PHE A 118 -11.78 20.70 -1.62
N GLY A 119 -12.96 20.08 -1.65
CA GLY A 119 -13.19 18.75 -1.07
C GLY A 119 -12.33 17.68 -1.75
N ALA A 120 -12.37 17.61 -3.08
CA ALA A 120 -11.59 16.65 -3.86
C ALA A 120 -10.07 16.82 -3.64
N VAL A 121 -9.56 18.07 -3.64
CA VAL A 121 -8.14 18.34 -3.39
C VAL A 121 -7.72 17.90 -1.98
N VAL A 122 -8.53 18.21 -0.98
CA VAL A 122 -8.28 17.79 0.41
C VAL A 122 -8.31 16.27 0.54
N SER A 123 -9.29 15.60 -0.06
CA SER A 123 -9.38 14.14 -0.05
C SER A 123 -8.19 13.48 -0.74
N ILE A 124 -7.75 13.99 -1.90
CA ILE A 124 -6.56 13.50 -2.61
C ILE A 124 -5.31 13.73 -1.76
N ALA A 125 -5.17 14.90 -1.12
CA ALA A 125 -4.04 15.19 -0.24
C ALA A 125 -3.99 14.23 0.96
N ILE A 126 -5.13 13.97 1.60
CA ILE A 126 -5.24 12.99 2.70
C ILE A 126 -4.93 11.58 2.20
N ALA A 127 -5.45 11.18 1.04
CA ALA A 127 -5.17 9.88 0.43
C ALA A 127 -3.67 9.68 0.19
N LEU A 128 -3.01 10.66 -0.44
CA LEU A 128 -1.58 10.64 -0.71
C LEU A 128 -0.74 10.65 0.56
N TRP A 129 -1.14 11.41 1.58
CA TRP A 129 -0.46 11.43 2.87
C TRP A 129 -0.51 10.06 3.56
N THR A 130 -1.69 9.43 3.57
CA THR A 130 -1.88 8.11 4.19
C THR A 130 -1.15 7.02 3.40
N ALA A 131 -1.23 7.03 2.07
CA ALA A 131 -0.52 6.09 1.21
C ALA A 131 1.01 6.24 1.33
N SER A 132 1.52 7.47 1.41
CA SER A 132 2.92 7.74 1.68
C SER A 132 3.34 7.27 3.07
N SER A 133 2.50 7.44 4.09
CA SER A 133 2.77 6.90 5.43
C SER A 133 2.86 5.37 5.44
N GLY A 134 1.99 4.68 4.70
CA GLY A 134 2.09 3.23 4.48
C GLY A 134 3.40 2.83 3.77
N THR A 135 3.81 3.59 2.75
CA THR A 135 5.08 3.37 2.04
C THR A 135 6.28 3.52 2.98
N LYS A 136 6.30 4.54 3.86
CA LYS A 136 7.34 4.67 4.90
C LYS A 136 7.36 3.48 5.85
N SER A 137 6.21 2.94 6.20
CA SER A 137 6.11 1.76 7.07
C SER A 137 6.79 0.55 6.42
N ILE A 138 6.58 0.35 5.12
CA ILE A 138 7.28 -0.68 4.34
C ILE A 138 8.78 -0.41 4.27
N MET A 139 9.19 0.84 4.01
CA MET A 139 10.61 1.21 4.01
C MET A 139 11.27 0.93 5.36
N LYS A 140 10.57 1.21 6.46
CA LYS A 140 11.01 0.89 7.82
C LYS A 140 11.12 -0.61 8.02
N ALA A 141 10.14 -1.39 7.58
CA ALA A 141 10.19 -2.85 7.63
C ALA A 141 11.42 -3.42 6.89
N LEU A 142 11.69 -2.91 5.69
CA LEU A 142 12.86 -3.32 4.91
C LEU A 142 14.16 -2.96 5.62
N ASN A 143 14.28 -1.75 6.15
CA ASN A 143 15.45 -1.36 6.92
C ASN A 143 15.69 -2.29 8.12
N ILE A 144 14.64 -2.69 8.84
CA ILE A 144 14.72 -3.63 9.96
C ILE A 144 15.20 -5.00 9.47
N VAL A 145 14.55 -5.58 8.46
CA VAL A 145 14.90 -6.92 7.91
C VAL A 145 16.32 -6.98 7.34
N TYR A 146 16.85 -5.84 6.88
CA TYR A 146 18.22 -5.74 6.37
C TYR A 146 19.24 -5.24 7.42
N ASP A 147 18.85 -5.07 8.69
CA ASP A 147 19.68 -4.52 9.77
C ASP A 147 20.33 -3.17 9.42
N GLU A 148 19.67 -2.37 8.57
CA GLU A 148 20.19 -1.10 8.10
C GLU A 148 19.57 0.07 8.86
N PRO A 149 20.38 0.89 9.56
CA PRO A 149 19.85 2.09 10.20
C PRO A 149 19.38 3.11 9.17
N GLU A 150 18.30 3.81 9.47
CA GLU A 150 17.79 4.86 8.59
C GLU A 150 18.72 6.07 8.58
N LYS A 151 19.52 6.21 7.52
CA LYS A 151 20.49 7.30 7.33
C LYS A 151 19.86 8.53 6.68
N ARG A 152 18.64 8.43 6.14
CA ARG A 152 17.94 9.54 5.47
C ARG A 152 17.28 10.44 6.52
N GLY A 153 17.60 11.73 6.47
CA GLY A 153 16.89 12.73 7.28
C GLY A 153 15.41 12.84 6.91
N PHE A 154 14.61 13.43 7.81
CA PHE A 154 13.15 13.52 7.70
C PHE A 154 12.64 13.96 6.32
N ILE A 155 13.24 15.01 5.74
CA ILE A 155 12.84 15.56 4.43
C ILE A 155 13.10 14.54 3.31
N LYS A 156 14.30 13.95 3.26
CA LYS A 156 14.67 12.99 2.22
C LYS A 156 13.79 11.75 2.29
N LEU A 157 13.57 11.22 3.50
CA LEU A 157 12.69 10.07 3.71
C LEU A 157 11.27 10.35 3.20
N ASN A 158 10.72 11.53 3.53
CA ASN A 158 9.39 11.92 3.09
C ASN A 158 9.29 12.05 1.56
N LEU A 159 10.34 12.59 0.92
CA LEU A 159 10.40 12.76 -0.52
C LEU A 159 10.50 11.41 -1.25
N TYR A 160 11.37 10.50 -0.80
CA TYR A 160 11.46 9.15 -1.37
C TYR A 160 10.15 8.39 -1.22
N SER A 161 9.55 8.46 -0.03
CA SER A 161 8.27 7.81 0.22
C SER A 161 7.18 8.33 -0.71
N LEU A 162 7.01 9.65 -0.80
CA LEU A 162 6.04 10.25 -1.69
C LEU A 162 6.31 9.91 -3.16
N GLY A 163 7.57 9.93 -3.60
CA GLY A 163 7.96 9.55 -4.95
C GLY A 163 7.63 8.10 -5.29
N LEU A 164 7.91 7.16 -4.38
CA LEU A 164 7.54 5.74 -4.54
C LEU A 164 6.02 5.55 -4.55
N THR A 165 5.29 6.25 -3.68
CA THR A 165 3.82 6.22 -3.67
C THR A 165 3.25 6.72 -4.99
N LEU A 166 3.72 7.87 -5.50
CA LEU A 166 3.29 8.41 -6.79
C LEU A 166 3.64 7.47 -7.94
N GLY A 167 4.84 6.86 -7.92
CA GLY A 167 5.23 5.84 -8.90
C GLY A 167 4.29 4.63 -8.88
N ALA A 168 3.92 4.14 -7.69
CA ALA A 168 2.97 3.04 -7.54
C ALA A 168 1.57 3.42 -8.05
N VAL A 169 1.09 4.63 -7.74
CA VAL A 169 -0.18 5.15 -8.26
C VAL A 169 -0.17 5.19 -9.79
N VAL A 170 0.89 5.73 -10.40
CA VAL A 170 1.03 5.76 -11.87
C VAL A 170 1.06 4.35 -12.45
N ALA A 171 1.80 3.42 -11.84
CA ALA A 171 1.86 2.03 -12.29
C ALA A 171 0.49 1.34 -12.24
N ILE A 172 -0.29 1.57 -11.17
CA ILE A 172 -1.65 1.06 -11.04
C ILE A 172 -2.57 1.68 -12.10
N MET A 173 -2.50 2.99 -12.30
CA MET A 173 -3.29 3.69 -13.33
C MET A 173 -2.99 3.16 -14.74
N LEU A 174 -1.72 2.91 -15.04
CA LEU A 174 -1.30 2.28 -16.31
C LEU A 174 -1.84 0.86 -16.42
N ALA A 175 -1.75 0.05 -15.35
CA ALA A 175 -2.27 -1.31 -15.36
C ALA A 175 -3.79 -1.34 -15.59
N VAL A 176 -4.56 -0.49 -14.91
CA VAL A 176 -6.00 -0.33 -15.14
C VAL A 176 -6.28 0.17 -16.55
N GLY A 177 -5.52 1.15 -17.04
CA GLY A 177 -5.63 1.66 -18.40
C GLY A 177 -5.43 0.56 -19.44
N VAL A 178 -4.43 -0.32 -19.26
CA VAL A 178 -4.22 -1.48 -20.12
C VAL A 178 -5.42 -2.42 -20.07
N ILE A 179 -5.95 -2.74 -18.89
CA ILE A 179 -7.13 -3.62 -18.74
C ILE A 179 -8.35 -3.06 -19.47
N VAL A 180 -8.55 -1.74 -19.44
CA VAL A 180 -9.69 -1.08 -20.09
C VAL A 180 -9.49 -0.93 -21.61
N VAL A 181 -8.27 -0.61 -22.05
CA VAL A 181 -7.98 -0.37 -23.48
C VAL A 181 -7.86 -1.68 -24.25
N LEU A 182 -7.36 -2.75 -23.63
CA LEU A 182 -7.18 -4.05 -24.27
C LEU A 182 -8.47 -4.60 -24.94
N PRO A 183 -9.65 -4.66 -24.28
CA PRO A 183 -10.88 -5.12 -24.93
C PRO A 183 -11.30 -4.21 -26.09
N ILE A 184 -11.16 -2.89 -25.95
CA ILE A 184 -11.52 -1.93 -27.00
C ILE A 184 -10.66 -2.15 -28.26
N VAL A 185 -9.37 -2.40 -28.08
CA VAL A 185 -8.45 -2.68 -29.20
C VAL A 185 -8.77 -4.04 -29.84
N MET A 186 -9.12 -5.04 -29.04
CA MET A 186 -9.53 -6.35 -29.55
C MET A 186 -10.82 -6.25 -30.36
N ASP A 187 -11.83 -5.51 -29.88
CA ASP A 187 -13.09 -5.26 -30.61
C ASP A 187 -12.87 -4.54 -31.96
N PHE A 188 -11.83 -3.71 -32.06
CA PHE A 188 -11.46 -3.04 -33.32
C PHE A 188 -10.70 -3.96 -34.29
N ILE A 189 -10.06 -5.02 -33.80
CA ILE A 189 -9.22 -5.93 -34.60
C ILE A 189 -9.95 -7.25 -34.92
N GLY A 190 -10.97 -7.64 -34.15
CA GLY A 190 -11.84 -8.80 -34.41
C GLY A 190 -12.37 -9.48 -33.15
#